data_AF-F0G9N1-F1
#
_entry.id   AF-F0G9N1-F1
#
_cell.length_a   1.000
_cell.length_b   1.000
_cell.length_c   1.000
_cell.angle_alpha   90.00
_cell.angle_beta   90.00
_cell.angle_gamma   90.00
#
_symmetry.space_group_name_H-M   'P 1'
#
loop_
_entity.id
_entity.type
_entity.pdbx_description
1 polymer ?
#
loop_
_entity_poly.entity_id
_entity_poly.type
_entity_poly.pdbx_seq_one_letter_code
_entity_poly.pdbx_strand_id
1 'polypeptide(L)'
;RTDALLRRFAGLQLYLRLGAGALPAELRGLETDPAARAPGEHLLRLASYDDVERILAQCRAAGCAFDEIEVRKADLEDVFVQVMNGAEVIEGLA
;
A
#
# COMPACT_ATOMS: atom_id res chain seq x y z
N ARG A 1 16.79 5.73 16.07
CA ARG A 1 15.56 6.56 16.33
C ARG A 1 14.98 7.10 15.02
N THR A 2 15.78 7.26 13.97
CA THR A 2 15.37 7.48 12.57
C THR A 2 14.95 6.18 11.85
N ASP A 3 15.47 5.03 12.27
CA ASP A 3 15.21 3.70 11.67
C ASP A 3 13.75 3.26 11.77
N ALA A 4 13.07 3.65 12.84
CA ALA A 4 11.66 3.34 13.07
C ALA A 4 10.73 4.19 12.18
N LEU A 5 11.13 5.43 11.91
CA LEU A 5 10.44 6.31 10.95
C LEU A 5 10.67 5.78 9.52
N LEU A 6 11.93 5.52 9.16
CA LEU A 6 12.26 4.93 7.86
C LEU A 6 11.54 3.60 7.64
N ARG A 7 11.48 2.70 8.63
CA ARG A 7 10.69 1.44 8.51
C ARG A 7 9.19 1.66 8.39
N ARG A 8 8.63 2.69 9.04
CA ARG A 8 7.19 3.01 8.95
C ARG A 8 6.80 3.46 7.54
N PHE A 9 7.74 4.02 6.80
CA PHE A 9 7.49 4.60 5.50
C PHE A 9 8.13 3.86 4.31
N ALA A 10 9.22 3.11 4.52
CA ALA A 10 9.83 2.15 3.59
C ALA A 10 9.03 0.85 3.47
N GLY A 11 7.70 0.95 3.53
CA GLY A 11 6.81 -0.21 3.56
C GLY A 11 6.90 -0.98 2.26
N LEU A 12 6.91 -2.32 2.35
CA LEU A 12 6.66 -3.16 1.19
C LEU A 12 5.23 -2.91 0.73
N GLN A 13 5.02 -2.94 -0.58
CA GLN A 13 3.72 -2.79 -1.19
C GLN A 13 3.49 -3.92 -2.19
N LEU A 14 2.25 -4.38 -2.25
CA LEU A 14 1.80 -5.34 -3.23
C LEU A 14 0.91 -4.61 -4.22
N TYR A 15 1.39 -4.50 -5.46
CA TYR A 15 0.60 -4.09 -6.58
C TYR A 15 -0.14 -5.30 -7.16
N LEU A 16 -1.42 -5.11 -7.45
CA LEU A 16 -2.27 -6.10 -8.09
C LEU A 16 -3.05 -5.44 -9.22
N ARG A 17 -3.12 -6.11 -10.37
CA ARG A 17 -4.11 -5.81 -11.40
C ARG A 17 -5.06 -6.98 -11.54
N LEU A 18 -6.34 -6.74 -11.26
CA LEU A 18 -7.37 -7.77 -11.32
C LEU A 18 -8.01 -7.76 -12.71
N GLY A 19 -7.93 -8.89 -13.43
CA GLY A 19 -8.62 -9.09 -14.70
C GLY A 19 -10.10 -9.44 -14.54
N ALA A 20 -10.48 -9.96 -13.37
CA ALA A 20 -11.86 -10.22 -12.99
C ALA A 20 -12.04 -10.18 -11.47
N GLY A 21 -13.25 -9.84 -11.03
CA GLY A 21 -13.58 -9.66 -9.61
C GLY A 21 -13.17 -8.28 -9.08
N ALA A 22 -13.36 -8.07 -7.79
CA ALA A 22 -13.03 -6.83 -7.11
C ALA A 22 -12.25 -7.13 -5.83
N LEU A 23 -11.42 -6.18 -5.39
CA LEU A 23 -10.68 -6.31 -4.14
C LEU A 23 -11.65 -6.56 -2.96
N PRO A 24 -11.47 -7.65 -2.20
CA PRO A 24 -12.28 -7.99 -1.03
C PRO A 24 -12.35 -6.85 0.00
N ALA A 25 -13.49 -6.72 0.68
CA ALA A 25 -13.74 -5.64 1.65
C ALA A 25 -12.74 -5.68 2.82
N GLU A 26 -12.31 -6.87 3.21
CA GLU A 26 -11.35 -7.13 4.28
C GLU A 26 -9.96 -6.58 3.95
N LEU A 27 -9.62 -6.50 2.66
CA LEU A 27 -8.33 -6.01 2.17
C LEU A 27 -8.34 -4.50 1.89
N ARG A 28 -9.52 -3.86 1.85
CA ARG A 28 -9.65 -2.41 1.59
C ARG A 28 -8.90 -1.54 2.60
N GLY A 29 -8.81 -1.99 3.86
CA GLY A 29 -8.04 -1.26 4.89
C GLY A 29 -6.53 -1.24 4.65
N LEU A 30 -6.00 -2.12 3.79
CA LEU A 30 -4.59 -2.15 3.40
C LEU A 30 -4.31 -1.30 2.15
N GLU A 31 -5.36 -0.87 1.45
CA GLU A 31 -5.24 -0.15 0.18
C GLU A 31 -4.65 1.25 0.40
N THR A 32 -3.61 1.56 -0.36
CA THR A 32 -2.93 2.85 -0.34
C THR A 32 -3.45 3.69 -1.49
N ASP A 33 -4.01 4.85 -1.15
CA ASP A 33 -4.57 5.85 -2.08
C ASP A 33 -5.34 5.28 -3.28
N PRO A 34 -6.60 4.87 -3.09
CA PRO A 34 -7.42 4.29 -4.15
C PRO A 34 -7.84 5.30 -5.22
N ALA A 35 -7.67 6.60 -5.01
CA ALA A 35 -8.19 7.64 -5.91
C ALA A 35 -7.31 7.87 -7.15
N ALA A 36 -6.04 7.44 -7.11
CA ALA A 36 -5.06 7.71 -8.15
C ALA A 36 -4.88 6.59 -9.19
N ARG A 37 -5.72 5.54 -9.15
CA ARG A 37 -5.46 4.26 -9.86
C ARG A 37 -6.51 3.92 -10.91
N ALA A 38 -6.07 3.24 -11.95
CA ALA A 38 -6.98 2.76 -12.99
C ALA A 38 -7.92 1.66 -12.42
N PRO A 39 -9.10 1.45 -13.03
CA PRO A 39 -10.03 0.42 -12.58
C PRO A 39 -9.37 -0.97 -12.54
N GLY A 40 -9.49 -1.65 -11.39
CA GLY A 40 -8.92 -2.99 -11.18
C GLY A 40 -7.46 -2.99 -10.72
N GLU A 41 -6.82 -1.83 -10.60
CA GLU A 41 -5.48 -1.70 -10.03
C GLU A 41 -5.54 -1.37 -8.54
N HIS A 42 -4.79 -2.13 -7.75
CA HIS A 42 -4.78 -2.02 -6.30
C HIS A 42 -3.35 -1.99 -5.79
N LEU A 43 -3.11 -1.19 -4.75
CA LEU A 43 -1.84 -1.17 -4.03
C LEU A 43 -2.08 -1.39 -2.56
N LEU A 44 -1.56 -2.48 -2.04
CA LEU A 44 -1.76 -2.86 -0.66
C LEU A 44 -0.46 -2.68 0.10
N ARG A 45 -0.53 -2.05 1.27
CA ARG A 45 0.61 -2.01 2.20
C ARG A 45 0.82 -3.40 2.79
N LEU A 46 2.05 -3.87 2.75
CA LEU A 46 2.49 -5.10 3.41
C LEU A 46 3.24 -4.76 4.70
N ALA A 47 2.96 -5.50 5.77
CA ALA A 47 3.79 -5.45 6.97
C ALA A 47 4.99 -6.40 6.86
N SER A 48 4.83 -7.49 6.10
CA SER A 48 5.84 -8.53 5.87
C SER A 48 5.65 -9.22 4.51
N TYR A 49 6.60 -10.06 4.10
CA TYR A 49 6.45 -10.88 2.89
C TYR A 49 5.39 -11.97 3.04
N ASP A 50 5.18 -12.50 4.26
CA ASP A 50 4.13 -13.49 4.55
C ASP A 50 2.71 -12.98 4.27
N ASP A 51 2.50 -11.65 4.30
CA ASP A 51 1.21 -11.06 3.94
C ASP A 51 0.84 -11.29 2.48
N VAL A 52 1.81 -11.47 1.58
CA VAL A 52 1.56 -11.64 0.15
C VAL A 52 0.69 -12.87 -0.10
N GLU A 53 1.10 -14.03 0.43
CA GLU A 53 0.35 -15.28 0.25
C GLU A 53 -1.07 -15.17 0.80
N ARG A 54 -1.21 -14.63 2.01
CA ARG A 54 -2.50 -14.42 2.67
C ARG A 54 -3.44 -13.56 1.83
N ILE A 55 -2.95 -12.44 1.30
CA ILE A 55 -3.75 -11.53 0.49
C ILE A 55 -4.15 -12.20 -0.83
N LEU A 56 -3.20 -12.83 -1.54
CA LEU A 56 -3.48 -13.49 -2.81
C LEU A 56 -4.51 -14.62 -2.63
N ALA A 57 -4.40 -15.40 -1.56
CA ALA A 57 -5.35 -16.46 -1.22
C ALA A 57 -6.76 -15.90 -0.98
N GLN A 58 -6.90 -14.78 -0.24
CA GLN A 58 -8.19 -14.13 -0.02
C GLN A 58 -8.83 -13.64 -1.32
N CYS A 59 -8.04 -13.01 -2.19
CA CYS A 59 -8.50 -12.61 -3.52
C CYS A 59 -8.94 -13.81 -4.36
N ARG A 60 -8.21 -14.93 -4.35
CA ARG A 60 -8.61 -16.17 -5.05
C ARG A 60 -9.91 -16.76 -4.48
N ALA A 61 -10.06 -16.78 -3.16
CA ALA A 61 -11.27 -17.25 -2.50
C ALA A 61 -12.50 -16.40 -2.84
N ALA A 62 -12.30 -15.10 -3.11
CA ALA A 62 -13.33 -14.17 -3.59
C ALA A 62 -13.59 -14.25 -5.11
N GLY A 63 -12.91 -15.16 -5.82
CA GLY A 63 -13.10 -15.35 -7.27
C GLY A 63 -12.32 -14.36 -8.14
N CYS A 64 -11.32 -13.66 -7.60
CA CYS A 64 -10.51 -12.75 -8.39
C CYS A 64 -9.55 -13.49 -9.34
N ALA A 65 -9.37 -12.91 -10.53
CA ALA A 65 -8.30 -13.27 -11.46
C ALA A 65 -7.23 -12.17 -11.47
N PHE A 66 -5.96 -12.56 -11.39
CA PHE A 66 -4.84 -11.61 -11.47
C PHE A 66 -4.30 -11.58 -12.90
N ASP A 67 -4.23 -10.38 -13.47
CA ASP A 67 -3.47 -10.12 -14.69
C ASP A 67 -2.01 -9.78 -14.36
N GLU A 68 -1.78 -9.19 -13.19
CA GLU A 68 -0.45 -8.71 -12.78
C GLU A 68 -0.32 -8.71 -11.26
N ILE A 69 0.88 -9.08 -10.78
CA ILE A 69 1.25 -9.10 -9.38
C ILE A 69 2.70 -8.60 -9.27
N GLU A 70 2.94 -7.57 -8.47
CA GLU A 70 4.28 -7.05 -8.24
C GLU A 70 4.47 -6.68 -6.76
N VAL A 71 5.60 -7.11 -6.16
CA VAL A 71 6.01 -6.67 -4.84
C VAL A 71 7.06 -5.59 -4.99
N ARG A 72 6.75 -4.38 -4.53
CA ARG A 72 7.63 -3.21 -4.62
C ARG A 72 7.93 -2.64 -3.24
N LYS A 73 8.98 -1.83 -3.15
CA LYS A 73 9.22 -0.99 -1.97
C LYS A 73 8.52 0.33 -2.20
N ALA A 74 7.91 0.90 -1.16
CA ALA A 74 7.39 2.26 -1.25
C ALA A 74 8.51 3.23 -1.63
N ASP A 75 8.20 4.15 -2.53
CA ASP A 75 9.10 5.22 -2.93
C ASP A 75 9.42 6.09 -1.72
N LEU A 76 10.69 6.06 -1.30
CA LEU A 76 11.16 6.78 -0.13
C LEU A 76 11.16 8.29 -0.34
N GLU A 77 11.11 8.74 -1.59
CA GLU A 77 11.10 10.14 -1.97
C GLU A 77 9.77 10.83 -1.60
N ASP A 78 8.63 10.23 -1.94
CA ASP A 78 7.30 10.75 -1.55
C ASP A 78 7.12 10.79 -0.04
N VAL A 79 7.60 9.75 0.63
CA VAL A 79 7.67 9.65 2.09
C VAL A 79 8.47 10.79 2.68
N PHE A 80 9.65 11.05 2.12
CA PHE A 80 10.55 12.08 2.60
C PHE A 80 9.91 13.45 2.47
N VAL A 81 9.27 13.72 1.32
CA VAL A 81 8.48 14.95 1.07
C VAL A 81 7.32 15.08 2.05
N GLN A 82 6.57 14.01 2.34
CA GLN A 82 5.47 14.04 3.30
C GLN A 82 5.96 14.31 4.74
N VAL A 83 7.12 13.77 5.12
CA VAL A 83 7.74 14.04 6.42
C VAL A 83 8.25 15.48 6.52
N MET A 84 8.86 16.03 5.45
CA MET A 84 9.31 17.42 5.43
C MET A 84 8.14 18.41 5.45
N ASN A 85 7.09 18.17 4.66
CA ASN A 85 5.89 19.01 4.65
C ASN A 85 5.03 18.87 5.93
N GLY A 86 5.17 17.76 6.67
CA GLY A 86 4.45 17.53 7.93
C GLY A 86 5.07 18.20 9.15
N ALA A 87 6.31 18.72 9.05
CA ALA A 87 6.98 19.41 10.15
C ALA A 87 6.54 20.87 10.35
N GLU A 88 5.92 21.50 9.33
CA GLU A 88 5.52 22.92 9.39
C GLU A 88 4.22 23.20 10.17
N VAL A 89 3.45 22.18 10.57
CA VAL A 89 2.12 22.41 11.20
C VAL A 89 2.21 22.62 12.73
N ILE A 90 3.41 22.56 13.34
CA ILE A 90 3.56 22.67 14.81
C ILE A 90 4.11 24.04 15.28
N GLU A 91 4.55 24.93 14.39
CA GLU A 91 5.10 26.26 14.77
C GLU A 91 4.09 27.43 14.63
N GLY A 92 2.81 27.15 14.39
CA GLY A 92 1.77 28.18 14.20
C GLY A 92 0.88 28.49 15.41
N LEU A 93 1.16 27.93 16.60
CA LEU A 93 0.40 28.16 17.84
C LEU A 93 1.37 28.40 19.00
N ALA A 94 1.99 29.58 18.99
CA ALA A 94 2.65 30.18 20.15
C ALA A 94 2.31 31.68 20.18
#